data_AF-A0A846E7I8-F1
#
_entry.id   AF-A0A846E7I8-F1
#
_cell.length_a   1.000
_cell.length_b   1.000
_cell.length_c   1.000
_cell.angle_alpha   90.00
_cell.angle_beta   90.00
_cell.angle_gamma   90.00
#
_symmetry.space_group_name_H-M   'P 1'
#
loop_
_entity.id
_entity.type
_entity.pdbx_description
1 polymer ?
#
loop_
_entity_poly.entity_id
_entity_poly.type
_entity_poly.pdbx_seq_one_letter_code
_entity_poly.pdbx_strand_id
1 'polypeptide(L)' 'LSHCAKSLSCETGVPVIDGVGAAVKMVEALIGLGLKTSKVGAYGFPLPKPYQGDFAPNQWES' A
#
# COMPACT_ATOMS: atom_id res chain seq x y z
N LEU A 1 -16.27 -1.76 3.86
CA LEU A 1 -15.98 -2.87 4.80
C LEU A 1 -15.14 -2.44 6.02
N SER A 2 -14.32 -1.39 5.97
CA SER A 2 -13.51 -0.92 7.13
C SER A 2 -14.32 -0.34 8.31
N HIS A 3 -15.59 0.04 8.10
CA HIS A 3 -16.43 0.58 9.18
C HIS A 3 -16.95 -0.50 10.16
N CYS A 4 -16.86 -1.79 9.82
CA CYS A 4 -17.45 -2.86 10.63
C CYS A 4 -16.54 -3.39 11.74
N ALA A 5 -15.23 -3.12 11.71
CA ALA A 5 -14.27 -3.72 12.65
C ALA A 5 -14.51 -3.30 14.11
N LYS A 6 -15.01 -2.07 14.32
CA LYS A 6 -15.28 -1.53 15.66
C LYS A 6 -16.52 -2.16 16.31
N SER A 7 -17.49 -2.60 15.50
CA SER A 7 -18.69 -3.30 15.97
C SER A 7 -18.39 -4.74 16.38
N LEU A 8 -17.51 -5.44 15.63
CA LEU A 8 -17.21 -6.86 15.85
C LEU A 8 -16.31 -7.13 17.07
N SER A 9 -15.39 -6.21 17.39
CA SER A 9 -14.55 -6.30 18.60
C SER A 9 -15.35 -6.18 19.90
N CYS A 10 -16.48 -5.45 19.90
CA CYS A 10 -17.36 -5.36 21.07
C CYS A 10 -18.16 -6.64 21.33
N GLU A 11 -18.43 -7.46 20.31
CA GLU A 11 -19.28 -8.66 20.42
C GLU A 11 -18.51 -9.91 20.85
N THR A 12 -17.19 -9.98 20.61
CA THR A 12 -16.42 -11.22 20.80
C THR A 12 -15.44 -11.20 21.97
N GLY A 13 -15.19 -10.05 22.60
CA GLY A 13 -14.34 -9.96 23.80
C GLY A 13 -12.85 -10.28 23.59
N VAL A 14 -12.43 -10.47 22.33
CA VAL A 14 -11.05 -10.76 21.92
C VAL A 14 -10.57 -9.64 21.00
N PRO A 15 -9.33 -9.15 21.12
CA PRO A 15 -8.82 -8.09 20.26
C PRO A 15 -8.76 -8.55 18.79
N VAL A 16 -9.63 -7.99 17.95
CA VAL A 16 -9.59 -8.18 16.49
C VAL A 16 -8.71 -7.10 15.86
N ILE A 17 -7.73 -7.52 15.05
CA ILE A 17 -6.86 -6.61 14.31
C ILE A 17 -7.57 -6.17 13.02
N ASP A 18 -7.90 -4.89 12.91
CA ASP A 18 -8.33 -4.29 11.65
C ASP A 18 -7.13 -4.05 10.73
N GLY A 19 -7.03 -4.80 9.64
CA GLY A 19 -5.94 -4.68 8.67
C GLY A 19 -5.85 -3.29 8.01
N VAL A 20 -6.98 -2.57 7.85
CA VAL A 20 -6.96 -1.22 7.26
C VAL A 20 -6.41 -0.22 8.28
N GLY A 21 -6.96 -0.18 9.49
CA GLY A 21 -6.45 0.66 10.57
C GLY A 21 -4.98 0.37 10.90
N ALA A 22 -4.58 -0.91 10.93
CA ALA A 22 -3.21 -1.32 11.15
C ALA A 22 -2.27 -0.83 10.03
N ALA A 23 -2.66 -0.97 8.77
CA ALA A 23 -1.87 -0.50 7.63
C ALA A 23 -1.69 1.02 7.64
N VAL A 24 -2.74 1.78 7.96
CA VAL A 24 -2.67 3.24 8.08
C VAL A 24 -1.66 3.64 9.16
N LYS A 25 -1.73 3.02 10.34
CA LYS A 25 -0.77 3.31 11.43
C LYS A 25 0.65 2.91 11.11
N MET A 26 0.85 1.82 10.37
CA MET A 26 2.17 1.45 9.87
C MET A 26 2.74 2.49 8.91
N VAL A 27 1.95 3.00 7.97
CA VAL A 27 2.40 4.04 7.04
C VAL A 27 2.71 5.36 7.76
N GLU A 28 1.87 5.78 8.70
CA GLU A 28 2.14 6.96 9.54
C GLU A 28 3.46 6.83 10.29
N ALA A 29 3.74 5.66 10.88
CA ALA A 29 5.01 5.40 11.58
C ALA A 29 6.21 5.45 10.63
N LEU A 30 6.10 4.86 9.43
CA LEU A 30 7.15 4.92 8.41
C LEU A 30 7.46 6.37 7.99
N ILE A 31 6.43 7.18 7.78
CA ILE A 31 6.57 8.60 7.45
C ILE A 31 7.23 9.37 8.60
N GLY A 32 6.78 9.15 9.84
CA GLY A 32 7.36 9.80 11.03
C GLY A 32 8.84 9.48 11.24
N LEU A 33 9.27 8.27 10.86
CA LEU A 33 10.67 7.84 10.88
C LEU A 33 11.47 8.27 9.63
N GLY A 34 10.84 8.92 8.65
CA GLY A 34 11.48 9.30 7.39
C GLY A 34 11.87 8.12 6.50
N LEU A 35 11.31 6.93 6.75
CA LEU A 35 11.64 5.71 6.02
C LEU A 35 10.82 5.62 4.72
N LYS A 36 11.50 5.23 3.65
CA LYS A 36 10.91 4.97 2.34
C LYS A 36 11.29 3.57 1.88
N THR A 37 10.55 3.02 0.92
CA THR A 37 10.91 1.75 0.30
C THR A 37 12.32 1.85 -0.29
N SER A 38 13.21 0.95 0.14
CA SER A 38 14.55 0.86 -0.44
C SER A 38 14.43 0.65 -1.96
N LYS A 39 15.22 1.39 -2.73
CA LYS A 39 15.32 1.22 -4.19
C LYS A 39 16.54 0.38 -4.59
N VAL A 40 17.21 -0.21 -3.61
CA VAL A 40 18.32 -1.14 -3.82
C VAL A 40 17.76 -2.57 -3.85
N GLY A 41 18.11 -3.34 -4.87
CA GLY A 41 17.72 -4.75 -5.00
C GLY A 41 16.27 -4.92 -5.49
N ALA A 42 15.52 -5.81 -4.83
CA ALA A 42 14.22 -6.30 -5.31
C ALA A 42 13.12 -5.23 -5.45
N TYR A 43 13.25 -4.08 -4.77
CA TYR A 43 12.30 -2.97 -4.82
C TYR A 43 12.82 -1.78 -5.64
N GLY A 44 13.88 -1.98 -6.42
CA GLY A 44 14.39 -1.02 -7.38
C GLY A 44 13.34 -0.62 -8.41
N PHE A 45 13.63 0.44 -9.16
CA PHE A 45 12.76 0.81 -10.26
C PHE A 45 12.68 -0.32 -11.29
N PRO A 46 11.51 -0.51 -11.93
CA PRO A 46 11.36 -1.51 -12.97
C PRO A 46 12.40 -1.27 -14.08
N LEU A 47 13.03 -2.35 -14.56
CA LEU A 47 13.94 -2.25 -15.69
C LEU A 47 13.20 -1.77 -16.95
N PRO A 48 13.84 -0.95 -17.80
CA PRO A 48 13.24 -0.53 -19.05
C PRO A 48 12.87 -1.74 -19.92
N LYS A 49 11.58 -1.86 -20.23
CA LYS A 49 11.06 -2.86 -21.17
C LYS A 49 9.88 -2.27 -21.94
N PRO A 50 9.67 -2.67 -23.20
CA PRO A 50 8.49 -2.22 -23.94
C PRO A 50 7.23 -2.74 -23.25
N TYR A 51 6.38 -1.82 -22.80
CA TYR A 51 5.04 -2.12 -22.33
C TYR A 51 4.11 -2.27 -23.55
N GLN A 52 3.12 -3.16 -23.44
CA GLN A 52 2.18 -3.47 -24.52
C GLN A 52 0.73 -3.24 -24.04
N GLY A 53 -0.22 -3.16 -24.97
CA GLY A 53 -1.64 -2.91 -24.66
C GLY A 53 -1.85 -1.53 -24.04
N ASP A 54 -2.70 -1.45 -23.03
CA ASP A 54 -3.07 -0.18 -22.36
C ASP A 54 -1.91 0.53 -21.65
N PHE A 55 -0.79 -0.19 -21.44
CA PHE A 55 0.43 0.36 -20.84
C PHE A 55 1.48 0.74 -21.88
N ALA A 56 1.24 0.50 -23.18
CA ALA A 56 2.12 0.95 -24.22
C ALA A 56 2.25 2.48 -24.17
N PRO A 57 3.46 3.05 -24.36
CA PRO A 57 3.62 4.49 -24.44
C PRO A 57 2.72 5.03 -25.55
N ASN A 58 1.76 5.82 -25.12
CA ASN A 58 0.72 6.37 -25.96
C ASN A 58 1.33 7.51 -26.80
N GLN A 59 1.07 7.50 -28.09
CA GLN A 59 1.74 8.33 -29.09
C GLN A 59 1.25 9.80 -29.11
N TRP A 60 0.65 10.33 -28.03
CA TRP A 60 -0.08 11.62 -28.05
C TRP A 60 0.72 12.85 -27.59
N GLU A 61 2.02 12.70 -27.30
CA GLU A 61 2.90 13.86 -27.07
C GLU A 61 3.50 14.32 -28.42
N SER A 62 2.76 15.19 -29.12
CA SER A 62 3.25 16.06 -30.20
C SER A 62 2.87 17.50 -29.90
#